data_AF-U4L019-F1
#
_entry.id   AF-U4L019-F1
#
_cell.length_a   1.000
_cell.length_b   1.000
_cell.length_c   1.000
_cell.angle_alpha   90.00
_cell.angle_beta   90.00
_cell.angle_gamma   90.00
#
_symmetry.space_group_name_H-M   'P 1'
#
loop_
_entity.id
_entity.type
_entity.pdbx_description
1 polymer ?
#
loop_
_entity_poly.entity_id
_entity_poly.type
_entity_poly.pdbx_seq_one_letter_code
_entity_poly.pdbx_strand_id
1 'polypeptide(L)'
;MEGLGEVKRTTLGIDEVHTLFLNGYRGFIPSDGDIRDKSKADILAKGLILFQVLWMVIQATARKLGGYPLTILEVHTLIHVACALLLYLLWFEKPMDICAPTIIAGPEAEFILTFLYGVSGPFHHNLELRTYVPNVDEVHGFGFRRETLGFMTVCALYGGLHMTAWSYHFPTEEEKMMWRIACILTVVGTVGAVSARNLLSDCIWKYRREGGKYGRAPMVKIAVELYKKSGWVGRVKWVWTMVVVGAMILARVVITAESFASLRAVPAGVYKTVRWADAIPHF
;
A
#
# COMPACT_ATOMS: atom_id res chain seq x y z
N MET A 1 46.25 8.47 -11.89
CA MET A 1 45.23 8.06 -10.89
C MET A 1 44.91 9.29 -10.08
N GLU A 2 44.07 10.18 -10.63
CA GLU A 2 43.70 11.44 -9.99
C GLU A 2 42.21 11.42 -9.64
N GLY A 3 41.89 12.01 -8.48
CA GLY A 3 40.68 11.75 -7.71
C GLY A 3 39.38 12.10 -8.42
N LEU A 4 38.55 11.09 -8.63
CA LEU A 4 37.12 11.29 -8.79
C LEU A 4 36.56 11.76 -7.45
N GLY A 5 36.19 13.04 -7.39
CA GLY A 5 35.51 13.65 -6.25
C GLY A 5 34.33 12.81 -5.79
N GLU A 6 34.06 12.88 -4.49
CA GLU A 6 33.02 12.10 -3.80
C GLU A 6 31.68 12.20 -4.56
N VAL A 7 31.20 11.06 -5.10
CA VAL A 7 29.95 11.02 -5.87
C VAL A 7 28.79 11.24 -4.91
N LYS A 8 28.27 12.47 -4.89
CA LYS A 8 27.15 12.85 -4.03
C LYS A 8 25.85 12.28 -4.57
N ARG A 9 25.34 11.22 -3.93
CA ARG A 9 24.02 10.66 -4.24
C ARG A 9 22.95 11.47 -3.52
N THR A 10 21.92 11.89 -4.26
CA THR A 10 20.73 12.54 -3.70
C THR A 10 19.48 11.90 -4.28
N THR A 11 18.42 11.84 -3.49
CA THR A 11 17.11 11.31 -3.91
C THR A 11 16.17 12.48 -4.09
N LEU A 12 15.64 12.64 -5.30
CA LEU A 12 14.61 13.63 -5.61
C LEU A 12 13.24 13.10 -5.19
N GLY A 13 12.46 13.90 -4.47
CA GLY A 13 11.03 13.63 -4.24
C GLY A 13 10.19 14.06 -5.44
N ILE A 14 8.89 13.79 -5.37
CA ILE A 14 7.93 14.05 -6.46
C ILE A 14 7.83 15.56 -6.75
N ASP A 15 7.83 16.39 -5.72
CA ASP A 15 7.67 17.84 -5.85
C ASP A 15 8.91 18.49 -6.49
N GLU A 16 10.10 17.99 -6.15
CA GLU A 16 11.35 18.43 -6.76
C GLU A 16 11.42 18.00 -8.23
N VAL A 17 11.05 16.76 -8.56
CA VAL A 17 10.97 16.30 -9.97
C VAL A 17 9.97 17.13 -10.76
N HIS A 18 8.79 17.40 -10.20
CA HIS A 18 7.76 18.21 -10.84
C HIS A 18 8.24 19.65 -11.09
N THR A 19 8.92 20.24 -10.11
CA THR A 19 9.47 21.59 -10.23
C THR A 19 10.57 21.65 -11.30
N LEU A 20 11.47 20.66 -11.35
CA LEU A 20 12.48 20.58 -12.41
C LEU A 20 11.85 20.45 -13.80
N PHE A 21 10.81 19.63 -13.94
CA PHE A 21 10.07 19.46 -15.18
C PHE A 21 9.42 20.76 -15.67
N LEU A 22 8.76 21.50 -14.77
CA LEU A 22 8.13 22.79 -15.08
C LEU A 22 9.15 23.86 -15.47
N ASN A 23 10.37 23.80 -14.93
CA ASN A 23 11.47 24.69 -15.28
C ASN A 23 12.22 24.27 -16.57
N GLY A 24 11.69 23.29 -17.32
CA GLY A 24 12.22 22.88 -18.62
C GLY A 24 13.36 21.87 -18.56
N TYR A 25 13.77 21.43 -17.37
CA TYR A 25 14.78 20.38 -17.22
C TYR A 25 14.11 19.03 -17.51
N ARG A 26 14.55 18.35 -18.57
CA ARG A 26 14.03 17.04 -18.99
C ARG A 26 15.11 15.97 -19.14
N GLY A 27 16.39 16.34 -19.02
CA GLY A 27 17.54 15.44 -19.19
C GLY A 27 17.64 14.32 -18.16
N PHE A 28 16.83 14.35 -17.09
CA PHE A 28 16.75 13.28 -16.09
C PHE A 28 15.73 12.19 -16.42
N ILE A 29 14.89 12.38 -17.45
CA ILE A 29 13.88 11.40 -17.87
C ILE A 29 14.62 10.28 -18.62
N PRO A 30 14.63 9.04 -18.11
CA PRO A 30 15.28 7.92 -18.79
C PRO A 30 14.66 7.68 -20.17
N SER A 31 15.46 7.28 -21.16
CA SER A 31 14.93 6.87 -22.46
C SER A 31 14.25 5.50 -22.38
N ASP A 32 13.35 5.20 -23.33
CA ASP A 32 12.72 3.87 -23.44
C ASP A 32 13.76 2.73 -23.53
N GLY A 33 14.93 3.02 -24.11
CA GLY A 33 16.07 2.10 -24.17
C GLY A 33 16.65 1.80 -22.78
N ASP A 34 16.82 2.82 -21.94
CA ASP A 34 17.35 2.71 -20.58
C ASP A 34 16.37 2.00 -19.64
N ILE A 35 15.07 2.19 -19.87
CA ILE A 35 14.00 1.50 -19.12
C ILE A 35 13.98 0.02 -19.49
N ARG A 36 14.05 -0.30 -20.79
CA ARG A 36 13.96 -1.67 -21.29
C ARG A 36 15.21 -2.50 -20.99
N ASP A 37 16.39 -1.89 -20.90
CA ASP A 37 17.63 -2.59 -20.55
C ASP A 37 17.62 -3.10 -19.10
N LYS A 38 16.97 -2.38 -18.18
CA LYS A 38 16.81 -2.76 -16.76
C LYS A 38 15.81 -3.90 -16.52
N SER A 39 15.00 -4.26 -17.53
CA SER A 39 13.92 -5.26 -17.43
C SER A 39 14.37 -6.70 -17.77
N LYS A 40 15.58 -6.90 -18.29
CA LYS A 40 15.98 -8.19 -18.92
C LYS A 40 16.19 -9.35 -17.93
N ALA A 41 16.71 -9.09 -16.73
CA ALA A 41 16.89 -10.12 -15.69
C ALA A 41 15.56 -10.55 -15.02
N ASP A 42 14.52 -9.73 -15.19
CA ASP A 42 13.20 -9.87 -14.55
C ASP A 42 12.30 -10.88 -15.30
N ILE A 43 12.54 -11.11 -16.60
CA ILE A 43 11.64 -11.90 -17.46
C ILE A 43 11.57 -13.37 -17.02
N LEU A 44 12.70 -13.99 -16.68
CA LEU A 44 12.72 -15.40 -16.24
C LEU A 44 12.04 -15.56 -14.87
N ALA A 45 12.32 -14.66 -13.92
CA ALA A 45 11.69 -14.66 -12.60
C ALA A 45 10.17 -14.45 -12.72
N LYS A 46 9.73 -13.46 -13.52
CA LYS A 46 8.33 -13.22 -13.85
C LYS A 46 7.67 -14.45 -14.48
N GLY A 47 8.35 -15.10 -15.43
CA GLY A 47 7.86 -16.31 -16.09
C GLY A 47 7.65 -17.47 -15.11
N LEU A 48 8.61 -17.71 -14.21
CA LEU A 48 8.50 -18.76 -13.19
C LEU A 48 7.38 -18.47 -12.18
N ILE A 49 7.26 -17.22 -11.71
CA ILE A 49 6.18 -16.81 -10.81
C ILE A 49 4.81 -17.00 -11.49
N LEU A 50 4.68 -16.59 -12.76
CA LEU A 50 3.45 -16.73 -13.52
C LEU A 50 3.07 -18.21 -13.71
N PHE A 51 4.06 -19.06 -14.02
CA PHE A 51 3.86 -20.50 -14.13
C PHE A 51 3.40 -21.12 -12.80
N GLN A 52 4.05 -20.77 -11.69
CA GLN A 52 3.70 -21.26 -10.36
C GLN A 52 2.28 -20.83 -9.95
N VAL A 53 1.93 -19.57 -10.21
CA VAL A 53 0.59 -19.01 -9.98
C VAL A 53 -0.46 -19.73 -10.82
N LEU A 54 -0.22 -19.88 -12.12
CA LEU A 54 -1.17 -20.50 -13.03
C LEU A 54 -1.39 -21.97 -12.65
N TRP A 55 -0.32 -22.69 -12.32
CA TRP A 55 -0.40 -24.08 -11.89
C TRP A 55 -1.21 -24.24 -10.59
N MET A 56 -1.01 -23.34 -9.61
CA MET A 56 -1.78 -23.32 -8.37
C MET A 56 -3.28 -23.09 -8.63
N VAL A 57 -3.61 -22.13 -9.51
CA VAL A 57 -5.00 -21.83 -9.88
C VAL A 57 -5.65 -23.01 -10.62
N ILE A 58 -4.93 -23.65 -11.54
CA ILE A 58 -5.38 -24.83 -12.28
C ILE A 58 -5.66 -25.98 -11.31
N GLN A 59 -4.73 -26.28 -10.40
CA GLN A 59 -4.93 -27.33 -9.39
C GLN A 59 -6.13 -27.05 -8.49
N ALA A 60 -6.24 -25.84 -7.94
CA ALA A 60 -7.33 -25.48 -7.05
C ALA A 60 -8.69 -25.55 -7.75
N THR A 61 -8.77 -25.07 -8.99
CA THR A 61 -9.99 -25.14 -9.81
C THR A 61 -10.38 -26.58 -10.10
N ALA A 62 -9.43 -27.41 -10.54
CA ALA A 62 -9.68 -28.82 -10.84
C ALA A 62 -10.11 -29.61 -9.59
N ARG A 63 -9.52 -29.33 -8.42
CA ARG A 63 -9.94 -29.92 -7.14
C ARG A 63 -11.39 -29.55 -6.81
N LYS A 64 -11.75 -28.28 -6.97
CA LYS A 64 -13.10 -27.78 -6.71
C LYS A 64 -14.13 -28.39 -7.66
N LEU A 65 -13.81 -28.52 -8.96
CA LEU A 65 -14.66 -29.18 -9.95
C LEU A 65 -14.81 -30.69 -9.67
N GLY A 66 -13.76 -31.34 -9.15
CA GLY A 66 -13.79 -32.73 -8.71
C GLY A 66 -14.45 -32.98 -7.36
N GLY A 67 -15.00 -31.94 -6.70
CA GLY A 67 -15.65 -32.06 -5.39
C GLY A 67 -14.70 -32.29 -4.22
N TYR A 68 -13.39 -32.10 -4.41
CA TYR A 68 -12.40 -32.24 -3.34
C TYR A 68 -12.32 -30.96 -2.48
N PRO A 69 -12.17 -31.09 -1.15
CA PRO A 69 -11.99 -29.93 -0.28
C PRO A 69 -10.64 -29.26 -0.55
N LEU A 70 -10.64 -27.92 -0.51
CA LEU A 70 -9.43 -27.10 -0.49
C LEU A 70 -9.02 -26.84 0.97
N THR A 71 -7.72 -26.78 1.20
CA THR A 71 -7.18 -26.38 2.51
C THR A 71 -7.30 -24.88 2.71
N ILE A 72 -7.28 -24.44 3.96
CA ILE A 72 -7.25 -23.01 4.29
C ILE A 72 -5.95 -22.38 3.76
N LEU A 73 -4.83 -23.11 3.77
CA LEU A 73 -3.57 -22.65 3.18
C LEU A 73 -3.69 -22.41 1.67
N GLU A 74 -4.28 -23.35 0.92
CA GLU A 74 -4.52 -23.17 -0.52
C GLU A 74 -5.40 -21.94 -0.78
N VAL A 75 -6.48 -21.74 -0.01
CA VAL A 75 -7.33 -20.55 -0.13
C VAL A 75 -6.55 -19.28 0.20
N HIS A 76 -5.78 -19.27 1.29
CA HIS A 76 -4.96 -18.13 1.70
C HIS A 76 -3.98 -17.72 0.61
N THR A 77 -3.25 -18.68 0.03
CA THR A 77 -2.31 -18.40 -1.07
C THR A 77 -3.02 -17.91 -2.34
N LEU A 78 -4.17 -18.48 -2.72
CA LEU A 78 -4.96 -18.00 -3.87
C LEU A 78 -5.42 -16.55 -3.69
N ILE A 79 -5.79 -16.16 -2.46
CA ILE A 79 -6.14 -14.77 -2.15
C ILE A 79 -4.93 -13.85 -2.34
N HIS A 80 -3.76 -14.25 -1.83
CA HIS A 80 -2.52 -13.50 -2.05
C HIS A 80 -2.16 -13.37 -3.52
N VAL A 81 -2.30 -14.45 -4.29
CA VAL A 81 -2.10 -14.45 -5.74
C VAL A 81 -3.08 -13.51 -6.43
N ALA A 82 -4.37 -13.54 -6.09
CA ALA A 82 -5.36 -12.64 -6.67
C ALA A 82 -5.06 -11.16 -6.35
N CYS A 83 -4.68 -10.85 -5.11
CA CYS A 83 -4.24 -9.52 -4.73
C CYS A 83 -2.97 -9.09 -5.48
N ALA A 84 -1.98 -9.98 -5.63
CA ALA A 84 -0.74 -9.69 -6.34
C ALA A 84 -0.99 -9.47 -7.84
N LEU A 85 -1.86 -10.25 -8.48
CA LEU A 85 -2.26 -10.06 -9.86
C LEU A 85 -2.99 -8.73 -10.06
N LEU A 86 -3.93 -8.38 -9.17
CA LEU A 86 -4.61 -7.09 -9.22
C LEU A 86 -3.61 -5.93 -9.10
N LEU A 87 -2.67 -6.02 -8.15
CA LEU A 87 -1.60 -5.03 -8.01
C LEU A 87 -0.73 -4.99 -9.26
N TYR A 88 -0.36 -6.14 -9.83
CA TYR A 88 0.44 -6.20 -11.04
C TYR A 88 -0.29 -5.59 -12.24
N LEU A 89 -1.59 -5.79 -12.40
CA LEU A 89 -2.40 -5.17 -13.44
C LEU A 89 -2.50 -3.66 -13.26
N LEU A 90 -2.72 -3.19 -12.03
CA LEU A 90 -2.77 -1.76 -11.70
C LEU A 90 -1.38 -1.09 -11.83
N TRP A 91 -0.32 -1.89 -11.73
CA TRP A 91 1.06 -1.40 -11.69
C TRP A 91 1.91 -1.87 -12.87
N PHE A 92 1.28 -2.36 -13.93
CA PHE A 92 1.94 -3.06 -15.04
C PHE A 92 2.99 -2.20 -15.73
N GLU A 93 2.72 -0.90 -15.85
CA GLU A 93 3.60 0.06 -16.53
C GLU A 93 4.75 0.58 -15.66
N LYS A 94 4.83 0.23 -14.36
CA LYS A 94 5.94 0.71 -13.52
C LYS A 94 7.19 -0.15 -13.70
N PRO A 95 8.35 0.46 -14.02
CA PRO A 95 9.62 -0.26 -14.05
C PRO A 95 10.00 -0.77 -12.65
N MET A 96 10.40 -2.03 -12.58
CA MET A 96 10.88 -2.73 -11.38
C MET A 96 12.41 -2.69 -11.32
N ASP A 97 13.00 -2.81 -10.13
CA ASP A 97 14.46 -2.89 -9.90
C ASP A 97 15.30 -1.77 -10.56
N ILE A 98 15.04 -0.52 -10.14
CA ILE A 98 15.89 0.63 -10.48
C ILE A 98 17.18 0.55 -9.65
N CYS A 99 18.08 -0.39 -9.99
CA CYS A 99 19.35 -0.60 -9.28
C CYS A 99 20.43 0.42 -9.67
N ALA A 100 20.25 1.13 -10.78
CA ALA A 100 21.17 2.15 -11.26
C ALA A 100 20.54 3.54 -11.12
N PRO A 101 21.16 4.48 -10.36
CA PRO A 101 20.72 5.87 -10.31
C PRO A 101 20.87 6.50 -11.70
N THR A 102 19.95 7.40 -12.05
CA THR A 102 20.11 8.22 -13.26
C THR A 102 21.23 9.23 -13.00
N ILE A 103 22.31 9.13 -13.77
CA ILE A 103 23.43 10.07 -13.66
C ILE A 103 23.03 11.33 -14.41
N ILE A 104 22.91 12.44 -13.67
CA ILE A 104 22.73 13.76 -14.24
C ILE A 104 24.13 14.36 -14.37
N ALA A 105 24.62 14.52 -15.60
CA ALA A 105 25.95 15.05 -15.90
C ALA A 105 25.84 16.40 -16.65
N GLY A 106 26.83 17.26 -16.46
CA GLY A 106 26.92 18.58 -17.12
C GLY A 106 26.57 19.76 -16.20
N PRO A 107 26.60 21.01 -16.72
CA PRO A 107 26.35 22.23 -15.96
C PRO A 107 24.95 22.29 -15.31
N GLU A 108 24.00 21.51 -15.84
CA GLU A 108 22.65 21.35 -15.29
C GLU A 108 22.66 20.63 -13.93
N ALA A 109 23.62 19.72 -13.70
CA ALA A 109 23.73 18.97 -12.45
C ALA A 109 24.05 19.89 -11.27
N GLU A 110 24.89 20.91 -11.49
CA GLU A 110 25.30 21.89 -10.47
C GLU A 110 24.15 22.84 -10.11
N PHE A 111 23.34 23.24 -11.10
CA PHE A 111 22.10 24.00 -10.88
C PHE A 111 21.08 23.17 -10.10
N ILE A 112 20.84 21.91 -10.49
CA ILE A 112 19.93 21.01 -9.78
C ILE A 112 20.42 20.78 -8.35
N LEU A 113 21.71 20.55 -8.15
CA LEU A 113 22.28 20.42 -6.81
C LEU A 113 22.03 21.68 -5.96
N THR A 114 22.31 22.86 -6.53
CA THR A 114 22.14 24.15 -5.84
C THR A 114 20.68 24.42 -5.52
N PHE A 115 19.77 24.14 -6.46
CA PHE A 115 18.32 24.21 -6.26
C PHE A 115 17.88 23.29 -5.11
N LEU A 116 18.36 22.04 -5.09
CA LEU A 116 18.05 21.09 -4.02
C LEU A 116 18.62 21.52 -2.67
N TYR A 117 19.85 22.01 -2.61
CA TYR A 117 20.40 22.55 -1.35
C TYR A 117 19.67 23.80 -0.87
N GLY A 118 19.15 24.62 -1.78
CA GLY A 118 18.32 25.78 -1.46
C GLY A 118 16.92 25.43 -0.97
N VAL A 119 16.34 24.32 -1.45
CA VAL A 119 14.98 23.86 -1.10
C VAL A 119 14.98 22.90 0.10
N SER A 120 16.04 22.09 0.29
CA SER A 120 16.11 21.00 1.28
C SER A 120 16.93 21.33 2.54
N GLY A 121 17.35 22.58 2.74
CA GLY A 121 18.06 23.01 3.96
C GLY A 121 17.17 23.05 5.21
N PRO A 122 17.72 22.98 6.44
CA PRO A 122 16.94 22.96 7.70
C PRO A 122 16.23 24.29 8.04
N PHE A 123 16.26 25.27 7.14
CA PHE A 123 15.67 26.59 7.32
C PHE A 123 14.66 26.88 6.22
N HIS A 124 13.38 26.61 6.48
CA HIS A 124 12.23 27.15 5.77
C HIS A 124 12.07 28.67 6.02
N HIS A 125 13.13 29.47 5.86
CA HIS A 125 13.03 30.92 5.97
C HIS A 125 13.62 31.62 4.74
N ASN A 126 12.69 32.12 3.92
CA ASN A 126 12.78 33.40 3.21
C ASN A 126 13.75 33.50 2.01
N LEU A 127 13.79 32.50 1.13
CA LEU A 127 14.21 32.75 -0.25
C LEU A 127 12.98 32.73 -1.17
N GLU A 128 12.36 33.90 -1.32
CA GLU A 128 11.38 34.18 -2.36
C GLU A 128 12.09 34.18 -3.74
N LEU A 129 12.54 33.02 -4.21
CA LEU A 129 12.70 32.84 -5.65
C LEU A 129 11.28 32.85 -6.22
N ARG A 130 11.00 33.86 -7.03
CA ARG A 130 9.72 34.21 -7.66
C ARG A 130 9.26 33.17 -8.69
N THR A 131 9.41 31.89 -8.41
CA THR A 131 8.78 30.81 -9.17
C THR A 131 7.31 30.79 -8.78
N TYR A 132 6.45 31.07 -9.75
CA TYR A 132 5.01 30.86 -9.64
C TYR A 132 4.75 29.38 -9.33
N VAL A 133 4.61 29.07 -8.04
CA VAL A 133 4.05 27.80 -7.59
C VAL A 133 2.54 28.05 -7.55
N PRO A 134 1.75 27.47 -8.47
CA PRO A 134 0.30 27.57 -8.37
C PRO A 134 -0.10 27.08 -6.97
N ASN A 135 -0.91 27.90 -6.32
CA ASN A 135 -1.30 27.80 -4.93
C ASN A 135 -1.62 26.34 -4.55
N VAL A 136 -0.68 25.66 -3.88
CA VAL A 136 -0.81 24.24 -3.48
C VAL A 136 -1.92 24.03 -2.45
N ASP A 137 -2.48 25.13 -1.94
CA ASP A 137 -3.59 25.18 -0.99
C ASP A 137 -4.93 24.69 -1.57
N GLU A 138 -5.07 24.54 -2.89
CA GLU A 138 -6.29 24.00 -3.53
C GLU A 138 -6.45 22.48 -3.42
N VAL A 139 -5.40 21.73 -3.06
CA VAL A 139 -5.46 20.26 -2.96
C VAL A 139 -6.05 19.77 -1.62
N HIS A 140 -6.36 20.69 -0.69
CA HIS A 140 -6.89 20.36 0.65
C HIS A 140 -8.42 20.44 0.78
N GLY A 141 -9.16 20.32 -0.33
CA GLY A 141 -10.61 20.14 -0.31
C GLY A 141 -11.00 18.76 0.24
N PHE A 142 -12.16 18.68 0.91
CA PHE A 142 -12.76 17.45 1.45
C PHE A 142 -12.69 16.31 0.44
N GLY A 143 -11.66 15.48 0.60
CA GLY A 143 -11.27 14.49 -0.38
C GLY A 143 -10.43 13.49 0.35
N PHE A 144 -10.97 12.29 0.50
CA PHE A 144 -10.16 11.14 0.81
C PHE A 144 -8.93 11.15 -0.11
N ARG A 145 -7.72 11.32 0.46
CA ARG A 145 -6.50 11.22 -0.37
C ARG A 145 -6.56 9.91 -1.15
N ARG A 146 -6.22 9.93 -2.43
CA ARG A 146 -6.30 8.75 -3.30
C ARG A 146 -5.57 7.56 -2.68
N GLU A 147 -4.44 7.80 -2.01
CA GLU A 147 -3.71 6.75 -1.27
C GLU A 147 -4.56 6.11 -0.17
N THR A 148 -5.32 6.91 0.57
CA THR A 148 -6.14 6.43 1.69
C THR A 148 -7.31 5.58 1.22
N LEU A 149 -7.95 5.95 0.11
CA LEU A 149 -8.99 5.11 -0.52
C LEU A 149 -8.39 3.80 -1.02
N GLY A 150 -7.25 3.87 -1.71
CA GLY A 150 -6.53 2.69 -2.17
C GLY A 150 -6.23 1.73 -1.00
N PHE A 151 -5.71 2.26 0.11
CA PHE A 151 -5.45 1.47 1.31
C PHE A 151 -6.72 0.82 1.89
N MET A 152 -7.82 1.58 2.01
CA MET A 152 -9.10 1.04 2.47
C MET A 152 -9.63 -0.06 1.57
N THR A 153 -9.58 0.14 0.26
CA THR A 153 -10.02 -0.84 -0.74
C THR A 153 -9.21 -2.12 -0.63
N VAL A 154 -7.87 -2.03 -0.57
CA VAL A 154 -7.00 -3.20 -0.44
C VAL A 154 -7.27 -3.97 0.86
N CYS A 155 -7.44 -3.28 1.98
CA CYS A 155 -7.71 -3.92 3.27
C CYS A 155 -9.10 -4.56 3.33
N ALA A 156 -10.12 -3.90 2.79
CA ALA A 156 -11.47 -4.44 2.68
C ALA A 156 -11.50 -5.69 1.77
N LEU A 157 -10.85 -5.62 0.60
CA LEU A 157 -10.73 -6.75 -0.31
C LEU A 157 -10.02 -7.92 0.36
N TYR A 158 -8.87 -7.68 1.00
CA TYR A 158 -8.13 -8.75 1.66
C TYR A 158 -8.94 -9.43 2.77
N GLY A 159 -9.52 -8.66 3.68
CA GLY A 159 -10.32 -9.21 4.79
C GLY A 159 -11.57 -9.93 4.28
N GLY A 160 -12.27 -9.34 3.30
CA GLY A 160 -13.46 -9.92 2.68
C GLY A 160 -13.17 -11.23 1.93
N LEU A 161 -12.04 -11.30 1.21
CA LEU A 161 -11.64 -12.53 0.52
C LEU A 161 -11.35 -13.67 1.51
N HIS A 162 -10.74 -13.38 2.67
CA HIS A 162 -10.51 -14.41 3.70
C HIS A 162 -11.79 -14.90 4.37
N MET A 163 -12.85 -14.08 4.38
CA MET A 163 -14.18 -14.52 4.82
C MET A 163 -14.81 -15.55 3.87
N THR A 164 -14.29 -15.76 2.65
CA THR A 164 -14.78 -16.87 1.80
C THR A 164 -14.54 -18.24 2.41
N ALA A 165 -13.56 -18.36 3.33
CA ALA A 165 -13.29 -19.56 4.12
C ALA A 165 -14.09 -19.62 5.44
N TRP A 166 -15.16 -18.82 5.60
CA TRP A 166 -15.92 -18.68 6.86
C TRP A 166 -16.40 -19.99 7.48
N SER A 167 -16.73 -20.97 6.63
CA SER A 167 -17.31 -22.26 7.01
C SER A 167 -16.35 -23.43 6.74
N TYR A 168 -15.07 -23.16 6.49
CA TYR A 168 -14.07 -24.21 6.29
C TYR A 168 -13.85 -25.02 7.58
N HIS A 169 -13.25 -26.19 7.41
CA HIS A 169 -12.87 -27.05 8.51
C HIS A 169 -11.65 -26.46 9.23
N PHE A 170 -11.73 -26.39 10.56
CA PHE A 170 -10.62 -26.07 11.45
C PHE A 170 -10.48 -27.20 12.47
N PRO A 171 -9.27 -27.44 13.02
CA PRO A 171 -9.06 -28.45 14.04
C PRO A 171 -9.91 -28.23 15.29
N THR A 172 -10.13 -26.97 15.71
CA THR A 172 -11.02 -26.62 16.81
C THR A 172 -11.95 -25.43 16.48
N GLU A 173 -13.04 -25.29 17.24
CA GLU A 173 -13.98 -24.17 17.06
C GLU A 173 -13.39 -22.84 17.53
N GLU A 174 -12.46 -22.86 18.48
CA GLU A 174 -11.73 -21.67 18.93
C GLU A 174 -10.86 -21.11 17.82
N GLU A 175 -10.15 -21.96 17.07
CA GLU A 175 -9.33 -21.57 15.92
C GLU A 175 -10.17 -20.97 14.80
N LYS A 176 -11.32 -21.58 14.54
CA LYS A 176 -12.31 -21.04 13.60
C LYS A 176 -12.83 -19.68 14.05
N MET A 177 -13.07 -19.49 15.34
CA MET A 177 -13.51 -18.21 15.88
C MET A 177 -12.40 -17.16 15.77
N MET A 178 -11.15 -17.51 16.09
CA MET A 178 -9.99 -16.62 15.94
C MET A 178 -9.82 -16.16 14.49
N TRP A 179 -9.94 -17.08 13.52
CA TRP A 179 -9.93 -16.75 12.09
C TRP A 179 -11.01 -15.72 11.73
N ARG A 180 -12.26 -15.95 12.16
CA ARG A 180 -13.40 -15.07 11.88
C ARG A 180 -13.21 -13.68 12.48
N ILE A 181 -12.77 -13.62 13.74
CA ILE A 181 -12.46 -12.36 14.42
C ILE A 181 -11.35 -11.63 13.65
N ALA A 182 -10.26 -12.30 13.29
CA ALA A 182 -9.15 -11.68 12.55
C ALA A 182 -9.58 -11.13 11.18
N CYS A 183 -10.45 -11.85 10.46
CA CYS A 183 -11.03 -11.37 9.19
C CYS A 183 -11.87 -10.11 9.40
N ILE A 184 -12.78 -10.11 10.38
CA ILE A 184 -13.62 -8.94 10.71
C ILE A 184 -12.76 -7.76 11.14
N LEU A 185 -11.78 -8.00 12.02
CA LEU A 185 -10.88 -6.97 12.51
C LEU A 185 -10.14 -6.30 11.34
N THR A 186 -9.68 -7.10 10.37
CA THR A 186 -9.01 -6.59 9.17
C THR A 186 -9.92 -5.70 8.31
N VAL A 187 -11.22 -5.98 8.23
CA VAL A 187 -12.17 -5.13 7.47
C VAL A 187 -12.57 -3.89 8.28
N VAL A 188 -13.10 -4.10 9.48
CA VAL A 188 -13.69 -3.05 10.33
C VAL A 188 -12.63 -2.13 10.90
N GLY A 189 -11.54 -2.69 11.42
CA GLY A 189 -10.47 -1.93 12.04
C GLY A 189 -9.79 -0.99 11.06
N THR A 190 -9.62 -1.41 9.80
CA THR A 190 -8.94 -0.59 8.80
C THR A 190 -9.83 0.48 8.18
N VAL A 191 -11.05 0.11 7.76
CA VAL A 191 -11.97 1.08 7.13
C VAL A 191 -12.55 2.03 8.18
N GLY A 192 -13.00 1.51 9.32
CA GLY A 192 -13.65 2.28 10.37
C GLY A 192 -12.71 3.26 11.07
N ALA A 193 -11.53 2.82 11.51
CA ALA A 193 -10.63 3.67 12.27
C ALA A 193 -9.98 4.77 11.43
N VAL A 194 -9.60 4.48 10.17
CA VAL A 194 -9.04 5.48 9.26
C VAL A 194 -10.14 6.48 8.83
N SER A 195 -11.36 6.01 8.58
CA SER A 195 -12.50 6.90 8.30
C SER A 195 -12.78 7.84 9.48
N ALA A 196 -12.83 7.31 10.71
CA ALA A 196 -13.03 8.10 11.92
C ALA A 196 -11.92 9.16 12.12
N ARG A 197 -10.66 8.79 11.86
CA ARG A 197 -9.53 9.73 11.92
C ARG A 197 -9.66 10.85 10.89
N ASN A 198 -10.03 10.51 9.65
CA ASN A 198 -10.17 11.49 8.56
C ASN A 198 -11.37 12.41 8.81
N LEU A 199 -12.53 11.86 9.19
CA LEU A 199 -13.71 12.63 9.59
C LEU A 199 -13.38 13.61 10.72
N LEU A 200 -12.66 13.17 11.75
CA LEU A 200 -12.22 14.05 12.83
C LEU A 200 -11.30 15.15 12.31
N SER A 201 -10.34 14.83 11.44
CA SER A 201 -9.45 15.81 10.81
C SER A 201 -10.21 16.84 9.99
N ASP A 202 -11.18 16.39 9.19
CA ASP A 202 -12.00 17.23 8.32
C ASP A 202 -12.94 18.12 9.11
N CYS A 203 -13.55 17.62 10.18
CA CYS A 203 -14.35 18.43 11.11
C CYS A 203 -13.50 19.56 11.72
N ILE A 204 -12.25 19.29 12.09
CA ILE A 204 -11.32 20.29 12.63
C ILE A 204 -10.91 21.29 11.56
N TRP A 205 -10.62 20.83 10.35
CA TRP A 205 -10.24 21.69 9.23
C TRP A 205 -11.41 22.58 8.77
N LYS A 206 -12.63 22.03 8.63
CA LYS A 206 -13.84 22.79 8.29
C LYS A 206 -14.12 23.83 9.36
N TYR A 207 -14.01 23.46 10.64
CA TYR A 207 -14.09 24.43 11.73
C TYR A 207 -13.03 25.55 11.64
N ARG A 208 -11.78 25.20 11.28
CA ARG A 208 -10.69 26.18 11.10
C ARG A 208 -10.97 27.14 9.94
N ARG A 209 -11.49 26.65 8.81
CA ARG A 209 -11.76 27.43 7.59
C ARG A 209 -13.05 28.26 7.68
N GLU A 210 -14.11 27.68 8.26
CA GLU A 210 -15.42 28.32 8.43
C GLU A 210 -15.54 29.11 9.75
N GLY A 211 -14.47 29.17 10.55
CA GLY A 211 -14.36 29.91 11.81
C GLY A 211 -14.63 31.41 11.72
N GLY A 212 -14.87 31.95 10.51
CA GLY A 212 -15.40 33.30 10.29
C GLY A 212 -16.93 33.40 10.17
N LYS A 213 -17.66 32.30 9.88
CA LYS A 213 -19.12 32.33 9.62
C LYS A 213 -20.00 31.85 10.78
N TYR A 214 -19.51 30.96 11.64
CA TYR A 214 -20.25 30.40 12.79
C TYR A 214 -19.85 30.99 14.16
N GLY A 215 -19.19 32.15 14.17
CA GLY A 215 -18.56 32.78 15.32
C GLY A 215 -19.48 33.27 16.46
N ARG A 216 -20.68 32.71 16.68
CA ARG A 216 -21.59 33.14 17.74
C ARG A 216 -21.93 32.11 18.82
N ALA A 217 -21.60 30.82 18.65
CA ALA A 217 -21.86 29.82 19.69
C ALA A 217 -20.66 29.71 20.67
N PRO A 218 -20.76 30.19 21.92
CA PRO A 218 -19.63 30.28 22.86
C PRO A 218 -19.02 28.91 23.19
N MET A 219 -19.86 27.87 23.28
CA MET A 219 -19.41 26.51 23.61
C MET A 219 -18.48 25.90 22.57
N VAL A 220 -18.72 26.15 21.29
CA VAL A 220 -17.90 25.57 20.21
C VAL A 220 -16.50 26.21 20.20
N LYS A 221 -16.42 27.51 20.49
CA LYS A 221 -15.15 28.23 20.61
C LYS A 221 -14.32 27.72 21.79
N ILE A 222 -14.95 27.53 22.95
CA ILE A 222 -14.28 26.98 24.14
C ILE A 222 -13.79 25.54 23.88
N ALA A 223 -14.63 24.69 23.28
CA ALA A 223 -14.25 23.32 22.96
C ALA A 223 -13.05 23.24 22.01
N VAL A 224 -12.99 24.10 20.98
CA VAL A 224 -11.86 24.10 20.04
C VAL A 224 -10.61 24.77 20.62
N GLU A 225 -10.73 25.81 21.44
CA GLU A 225 -9.57 26.39 22.13
C GLU A 225 -8.98 25.42 23.16
N LEU A 226 -9.81 24.69 23.92
CA LEU A 226 -9.36 23.59 24.78
C LEU A 226 -8.67 22.48 23.97
N TYR A 227 -9.21 22.15 22.80
CA TYR A 227 -8.64 21.17 21.88
C TYR A 227 -7.28 21.61 21.29
N LYS A 228 -7.14 22.88 20.90
CA LYS A 228 -5.89 23.48 20.38
C LYS A 228 -4.80 23.56 21.45
N LYS A 229 -5.16 23.98 22.67
CA LYS A 229 -4.23 24.15 23.79
C LYS A 229 -3.75 22.82 24.37
N SER A 230 -4.50 21.76 24.11
CA SER A 230 -4.17 20.38 24.47
C SER A 230 -3.22 19.76 23.45
N GLY A 231 -1.91 19.90 23.66
CA GLY A 231 -0.89 19.14 22.91
C GLY A 231 -1.07 17.60 22.98
N TRP A 232 -1.96 17.12 23.87
CA TRP A 232 -2.31 15.71 24.04
C TRP A 232 -3.16 15.15 22.92
N VAL A 233 -3.94 15.96 22.21
CA VAL A 233 -4.81 15.49 21.12
C VAL A 233 -4.01 14.78 20.03
N GLY A 234 -2.90 15.37 19.61
CA GLY A 234 -2.01 14.76 18.61
C GLY A 234 -1.45 13.43 19.10
N ARG A 235 -1.05 13.38 20.38
CA ARG A 235 -0.56 12.16 21.04
C ARG A 235 -1.64 11.08 21.11
N VAL A 236 -2.87 11.41 21.49
CA VAL A 236 -4.01 10.47 21.53
C VAL A 236 -4.30 9.93 20.13
N LYS A 237 -4.35 10.79 19.11
CA LYS A 237 -4.53 10.37 17.70
C LYS A 237 -3.42 9.43 17.23
N TRP A 238 -2.17 9.72 17.61
CA TRP A 238 -1.02 8.91 17.25
C TRP A 238 -1.06 7.56 17.97
N VAL A 239 -1.27 7.53 19.28
CA VAL A 239 -1.41 6.30 20.07
C VAL A 239 -2.55 5.43 19.54
N TRP A 240 -3.72 6.02 19.28
CA TRP A 240 -4.85 5.30 18.66
C TRP A 240 -4.47 4.68 17.32
N THR A 241 -3.77 5.43 16.46
CA THR A 241 -3.29 4.90 15.18
C THR A 241 -2.34 3.71 15.38
N MET A 242 -1.39 3.81 16.32
CA MET A 242 -0.45 2.72 16.62
C MET A 242 -1.15 1.48 17.15
N VAL A 243 -2.15 1.64 18.03
CA VAL A 243 -2.97 0.53 18.55
C VAL A 243 -3.72 -0.16 17.42
N VAL A 244 -4.37 0.60 16.53
CA VAL A 244 -5.09 0.04 15.38
C VAL A 244 -4.14 -0.70 14.44
N VAL A 245 -2.99 -0.11 14.09
CA VAL A 245 -1.98 -0.75 13.25
C VAL A 245 -1.44 -2.03 13.89
N GLY A 246 -1.13 -2.00 15.19
CA GLY A 246 -0.68 -3.17 15.93
C GLY A 246 -1.73 -4.30 15.93
N ALA A 247 -3.00 -3.96 16.16
CA ALA A 247 -4.10 -4.92 16.09
C ALA A 247 -4.28 -5.50 14.68
N MET A 248 -4.05 -4.70 13.62
CA MET A 248 -4.08 -5.19 12.24
C MET A 248 -2.94 -6.17 11.97
N ILE A 249 -1.71 -5.85 12.40
CA ILE A 249 -0.56 -6.74 12.23
C ILE A 249 -0.81 -8.06 12.96
N LEU A 250 -1.34 -8.00 14.19
CA LEU A 250 -1.71 -9.21 14.93
C LEU A 250 -2.77 -10.04 14.21
N ALA A 251 -3.83 -9.41 13.69
CA ALA A 251 -4.86 -10.10 12.92
C ALA A 251 -4.27 -10.79 11.67
N ARG A 252 -3.27 -10.18 11.01
CA ARG A 252 -2.56 -10.78 9.89
C ARG A 252 -1.74 -11.99 10.31
N VAL A 253 -1.01 -11.87 11.41
CA VAL A 253 -0.25 -12.98 11.97
C VAL A 253 -1.18 -14.15 12.30
N VAL A 254 -2.35 -13.89 12.89
CA VAL A 254 -3.35 -14.94 13.18
C VAL A 254 -3.84 -15.61 11.91
N ILE A 255 -4.27 -14.85 10.88
CA ILE A 255 -4.73 -15.41 9.60
C ILE A 255 -3.65 -16.31 8.98
N THR A 256 -2.40 -15.83 8.93
CA THR A 256 -1.30 -16.62 8.37
C THR A 256 -1.00 -17.84 9.23
N ALA A 257 -0.87 -17.70 10.55
CA ALA A 257 -0.60 -18.81 11.45
C ALA A 257 -1.68 -19.90 11.38
N GLU A 258 -2.95 -19.52 11.39
CA GLU A 258 -4.08 -20.45 11.27
C GLU A 258 -4.11 -21.16 9.91
N SER A 259 -3.69 -20.49 8.83
CA SER A 259 -3.59 -21.14 7.52
C SER A 259 -2.64 -22.34 7.53
N PHE A 260 -1.54 -22.27 8.28
CA PHE A 260 -0.62 -23.39 8.49
C PHE A 260 -1.10 -24.35 9.57
N ALA A 261 -1.56 -23.83 10.72
CA ALA A 261 -1.98 -24.64 11.85
C ALA A 261 -3.14 -25.57 11.48
N SER A 262 -4.05 -25.13 10.61
CA SER A 262 -5.17 -25.94 10.13
C SER A 262 -4.75 -27.22 9.39
N LEU A 263 -3.53 -27.29 8.86
CA LEU A 263 -3.02 -28.48 8.18
C LEU A 263 -2.87 -29.69 9.12
N ARG A 264 -2.78 -29.46 10.43
CA ARG A 264 -2.60 -30.53 11.43
C ARG A 264 -3.78 -31.49 11.52
N ALA A 265 -4.98 -31.06 11.09
CA ALA A 265 -6.19 -31.87 11.12
C ALA A 265 -7.04 -31.57 9.90
N VAL A 266 -6.58 -31.95 8.71
CA VAL A 266 -7.35 -31.77 7.47
C VAL A 266 -8.24 -32.97 7.15
N PRO A 267 -9.41 -32.76 6.50
CA PRO A 267 -10.25 -33.86 6.05
C PRO A 267 -9.51 -34.80 5.09
N ALA A 268 -9.81 -36.10 5.13
CA ALA A 268 -9.15 -37.10 4.28
C ALA A 268 -9.23 -36.81 2.78
N GLY A 269 -10.29 -36.11 2.33
CA GLY A 269 -10.43 -35.66 0.95
C GLY A 269 -9.34 -34.71 0.46
N VAL A 270 -8.61 -34.04 1.37
CA VAL A 270 -7.50 -33.15 1.02
C VAL A 270 -6.36 -33.94 0.36
N TYR A 271 -6.06 -35.14 0.85
CA TYR A 271 -4.99 -35.99 0.34
C TYR A 271 -5.28 -36.62 -1.03
N LYS A 272 -6.52 -36.53 -1.51
CA LYS A 272 -6.86 -37.00 -2.87
C LYS A 272 -6.34 -36.00 -3.89
N THR A 273 -5.58 -36.47 -4.86
CA THR A 273 -5.05 -35.64 -5.96
C THR A 273 -5.96 -35.70 -7.17
N VAL A 274 -5.98 -34.64 -7.97
CA VAL A 274 -6.64 -34.65 -9.28
C VAL A 274 -5.93 -35.67 -10.18
N ARG A 275 -6.69 -36.61 -10.75
CA ARG A 275 -6.17 -37.59 -11.70
C ARG A 275 -6.04 -36.95 -13.08
N TRP A 276 -4.94 -36.23 -13.30
CA TRP A 276 -4.70 -35.53 -14.58
C TRP A 276 -4.70 -36.46 -15.79
N ALA A 277 -4.34 -37.74 -15.61
CA ALA A 277 -4.41 -38.75 -16.66
C ALA A 277 -5.84 -38.95 -17.21
N ASP A 278 -6.86 -38.77 -16.37
CA ASP A 278 -8.26 -38.92 -16.77
C ASP A 278 -8.76 -37.66 -17.52
N ALA A 279 -8.04 -36.54 -17.42
CA ALA A 279 -8.37 -35.26 -18.08
C ALA A 279 -7.73 -35.12 -19.46
N ILE A 280 -6.66 -35.88 -19.75
CA ILE A 280 -6.03 -35.90 -21.06
C ILE A 280 -6.76 -36.95 -21.91
N PRO A 281 -7.27 -36.60 -23.10
CA PRO A 281 -7.83 -37.58 -24.03
C PRO A 281 -6.79 -38.64 -24.32
N HIS A 282 -7.04 -39.85 -23.84
CA HIS A 282 -6.25 -41.03 -24.13
C HIS A 282 -7.03 -41.88 -25.13
N PHE A 283 -6.34 -42.30 -26.18
CA PHE A 283 -6.84 -43.21 -27.21
C PHE A 283 -6.29 -44.62 -26.97
#